data_AF-A0A1Z5JIB6-F1
#
_entry.id   AF-A0A1Z5JIB6-F1
#
_cell.length_a   1.000
_cell.length_b   1.000
_cell.length_c   1.000
_cell.angle_alpha   90.00
_cell.angle_beta   90.00
_cell.angle_gamma   90.00
#
_symmetry.space_group_name_H-M   'P 1'
#
loop_
_entity.id
_entity.type
_entity.pdbx_description
1 polymer ?
#
loop_
_entity_poly.entity_id
_entity_poly.type
_entity_poly.pdbx_seq_one_letter_code
_entity_poly.pdbx_strand_id
1 'polypeptide(L)'
;MIDEVEKHDWSYLTEGGKHVIFSSSSSTWLLRIDKADLVKGGQGNKGCTDVEFLSNFLAPYVSKPTYLNLPPCFAKKLLQEALACGRIPASRKKDWSSSDKDNKKSKQLPTIAQFVRDARLWHSDPSQNTLFSVEIKPKAGYRCFSPLVDPGRRIKYQVPRFCLMQQLRGSCSKYNPLDLFSGNIDRMEIAVQELFQCPQNNLRVWRGREAFDAKGDAVSFLKVMTTRVLYEEPCLSKLLELQRLDILDGDGAVLLYEHLIQLCEGQEHVAMELIDSSWKLAVVSLLV
;
A
#
# COMPACT_ATOMS: atom_id res chain seq x y z
N MET A 1 -11.24 0.77 24.54
CA MET A 1 -10.89 0.43 23.14
C MET A 1 -9.76 -0.59 23.08
N ILE A 2 -8.61 -0.38 23.73
CA ILE A 2 -7.56 -1.42 23.77
C ILE A 2 -8.05 -2.70 24.46
N ASP A 3 -8.78 -2.59 25.57
CA ASP A 3 -9.37 -3.73 26.28
C ASP A 3 -10.39 -4.50 25.43
N GLU A 4 -10.96 -3.89 24.39
CA GLU A 4 -11.85 -4.58 23.44
C GLU A 4 -11.04 -5.30 22.36
N VAL A 5 -9.93 -4.70 21.92
CA VAL A 5 -9.01 -5.32 20.96
C VAL A 5 -8.33 -6.54 21.54
N GLU A 6 -7.92 -6.51 22.81
CA GLU A 6 -7.24 -7.64 23.48
C GLU A 6 -8.14 -8.84 23.75
N LYS A 7 -9.47 -8.67 23.71
CA LYS A 7 -10.45 -9.78 23.87
C LYS A 7 -10.49 -10.71 22.66
N HIS A 8 -10.00 -10.25 21.51
CA HIS A 8 -10.06 -11.02 20.28
C HIS A 8 -8.78 -11.83 20.07
N ASP A 9 -8.93 -13.04 19.53
CA ASP A 9 -7.80 -13.83 19.08
C ASP A 9 -7.36 -13.36 17.69
N TRP A 10 -6.25 -12.62 17.68
CA TRP A 10 -5.63 -12.09 16.47
C TRP A 10 -4.63 -13.10 15.91
N SER A 11 -4.75 -13.34 14.60
CA SER A 11 -3.85 -14.21 13.85
C SER A 11 -3.24 -13.44 12.70
N TYR A 12 -2.02 -13.83 12.30
CA TYR A 12 -1.39 -13.28 11.09
C TYR A 12 -2.35 -13.42 9.90
N LEU A 13 -2.49 -12.39 9.07
CA LEU A 13 -3.28 -12.47 7.84
C LEU A 13 -2.39 -12.41 6.62
N THR A 14 -1.64 -11.32 6.48
CA THR A 14 -0.78 -11.06 5.32
C THR A 14 0.21 -9.94 5.65
N GLU A 15 1.19 -9.71 4.77
CA GLU A 15 2.15 -8.62 4.92
C GLU A 15 2.55 -7.97 3.59
N GLY A 16 2.90 -6.70 3.68
CA GLY A 16 3.59 -5.93 2.64
C GLY A 16 5.08 -5.75 2.97
N GLY A 17 5.73 -4.82 2.28
CA GLY A 17 7.12 -4.44 2.59
C GLY A 17 7.28 -3.86 4.00
N LYS A 18 6.40 -2.92 4.36
CA LYS A 18 6.48 -2.15 5.61
C LYS A 18 5.58 -2.67 6.74
N HIS A 19 4.38 -3.14 6.40
CA HIS A 19 3.35 -3.46 7.40
C HIS A 19 2.94 -4.93 7.36
N VAL A 20 2.59 -5.46 8.54
CA VAL A 20 1.87 -6.72 8.72
C VAL A 20 0.41 -6.43 9.09
N ILE A 21 -0.49 -7.32 8.67
CA ILE A 21 -1.92 -7.28 8.98
C ILE A 21 -2.29 -8.51 9.81
N PHE A 22 -3.04 -8.29 10.89
CA PHE A 22 -3.68 -9.33 11.69
C PHE A 22 -5.20 -9.25 11.56
N SER A 23 -5.86 -10.41 11.63
CA SER A 23 -7.31 -10.53 11.65
C SER A 23 -7.78 -11.43 12.79
N SER A 24 -9.01 -11.22 13.25
CA SER A 24 -9.69 -12.12 14.18
C SER A 24 -10.99 -12.63 13.57
N SER A 25 -11.32 -13.91 13.78
CA SER A 25 -12.61 -14.49 13.41
C SER A 25 -13.79 -13.79 14.10
N SER A 26 -13.56 -13.31 15.32
CA SER A 26 -14.56 -12.66 16.18
C SER A 26 -14.65 -11.14 15.99
N SER A 27 -13.91 -10.55 15.04
CA SER A 27 -13.88 -9.09 14.84
C SER A 27 -14.01 -8.70 13.36
N THR A 28 -14.81 -7.69 13.04
CA THR A 28 -14.92 -7.10 11.69
C THR A 28 -13.82 -6.07 11.39
N TRP A 29 -12.78 -6.04 12.23
CA TRP A 29 -11.65 -5.13 12.13
C TRP A 29 -10.34 -5.89 11.92
N LEU A 30 -9.34 -5.16 11.43
CA LEU A 30 -7.97 -5.60 11.19
C LEU A 30 -7.00 -4.73 11.99
N LEU A 31 -5.90 -5.33 12.45
CA LEU A 31 -4.76 -4.60 12.99
C LEU A 31 -3.68 -4.52 11.91
N ARG A 32 -3.31 -3.30 11.53
CA ARG A 32 -2.17 -3.02 10.65
C ARG A 32 -1.04 -2.41 11.48
N ILE A 33 0.11 -3.06 11.48
CA ILE A 33 1.25 -2.68 12.34
C ILE A 33 2.50 -2.57 11.46
N ASP A 34 3.35 -1.57 11.73
CA ASP A 34 4.69 -1.51 11.14
C ASP A 34 5.55 -2.67 11.65
N LYS A 35 6.20 -3.40 10.74
CA LYS A 35 7.01 -4.56 11.11
C LYS A 35 8.20 -4.18 11.98
N ALA A 36 8.83 -3.04 11.71
CA ALA A 36 9.95 -2.57 12.51
C ALA A 36 9.50 -2.23 13.94
N ASP A 37 8.37 -1.54 14.11
CA ASP A 37 7.81 -1.21 15.43
C ASP A 37 7.39 -2.47 16.21
N LEU A 38 6.96 -3.52 15.51
CA LEU A 38 6.57 -4.79 16.12
C LEU A 38 7.79 -5.64 16.54
N VAL A 39 8.86 -5.63 15.73
CA VAL A 39 10.08 -6.43 15.95
C VAL A 39 11.05 -5.76 16.93
N LYS A 40 11.26 -4.44 16.77
CA LYS A 40 12.26 -3.67 17.54
C LYS A 40 11.65 -2.87 18.70
N GLY A 41 10.31 -2.84 18.83
CA GLY A 41 9.61 -1.86 19.65
C GLY A 41 9.46 -0.54 18.91
N GLY A 42 8.48 0.28 19.30
CA GLY A 42 8.15 1.51 18.59
C GLY A 42 9.38 2.39 18.39
N GLN A 43 9.59 2.89 17.17
CA GLN A 43 10.66 3.84 16.86
C GLN A 43 10.18 5.30 16.86
N GLY A 44 8.98 5.57 17.39
CA GLY A 44 8.50 6.93 17.55
C GLY A 44 8.11 7.62 16.24
N ASN A 45 7.51 6.87 15.33
CA ASN A 45 6.89 7.50 14.18
C ASN A 45 5.63 8.26 14.65
N LYS A 46 5.75 9.59 14.73
CA LYS A 46 4.58 10.47 14.80
C LYS A 46 3.73 10.16 13.58
N GLY A 47 2.53 9.63 13.81
CA GLY A 47 1.55 9.42 12.76
C GLY A 47 1.42 10.68 11.93
N CYS A 48 1.76 10.54 10.64
CA CYS A 48 1.67 11.54 9.58
C CYS A 48 0.48 12.48 9.76
N THR A 49 0.77 13.78 9.75
CA THR A 49 -0.23 14.81 9.40
C THR A 49 -0.79 14.60 7.97
N ASP A 50 -0.15 13.71 7.18
CA ASP A 50 -0.44 13.37 5.79
C ASP A 50 -1.70 12.51 5.59
N VAL A 51 -2.17 11.79 6.62
CA VAL A 51 -3.38 10.95 6.51
C VAL A 51 -4.62 11.80 6.33
N GLU A 52 -4.63 13.01 6.86
CA GLU A 52 -5.80 13.89 6.77
C GLU A 52 -5.98 14.49 5.38
N PHE A 53 -4.90 15.00 4.76
CA PHE A 53 -4.96 15.48 3.37
C PHE A 53 -5.39 14.36 2.41
N LEU A 54 -4.73 13.21 2.47
CA LEU A 54 -5.03 12.08 1.60
C LEU A 54 -6.45 11.55 1.83
N SER A 55 -6.89 11.46 3.08
CA SER A 55 -8.25 11.03 3.41
C SER A 55 -9.30 12.01 2.92
N ASN A 56 -9.05 13.32 3.01
CA ASN A 56 -9.99 14.33 2.51
C ASN A 56 -10.04 14.34 0.98
N PHE A 57 -8.88 14.24 0.31
CA PHE A 57 -8.81 14.23 -1.16
C PHE A 57 -9.47 12.98 -1.77
N LEU A 58 -9.18 11.81 -1.18
CA LEU A 58 -9.71 10.52 -1.63
C LEU A 58 -11.05 10.16 -1.00
N ALA A 59 -11.68 11.03 -0.21
CA ALA A 59 -13.02 10.79 0.31
C ALA A 59 -14.02 10.56 -0.85
N PRO A 60 -15.01 9.64 -0.70
CA PRO A 60 -15.25 8.76 0.47
C PRO A 60 -14.48 7.42 0.42
N TYR A 61 -13.55 7.23 -0.52
CA TYR A 61 -12.92 5.93 -0.82
C TYR A 61 -11.86 5.48 0.18
N VAL A 62 -11.42 6.36 1.09
CA VAL A 62 -10.41 6.06 2.10
C VAL A 62 -10.98 6.25 3.50
N SER A 63 -11.05 5.14 4.25
CA SER A 63 -11.41 5.15 5.66
C SER A 63 -10.24 5.62 6.52
N LYS A 64 -10.50 6.57 7.44
CA LYS A 64 -9.51 7.00 8.44
C LYS A 64 -9.27 5.85 9.44
N PRO A 65 -8.02 5.39 9.64
CA PRO A 65 -7.72 4.39 10.66
C PRO A 65 -7.87 4.98 12.06
N THR A 66 -8.24 4.16 13.03
CA THR A 66 -8.08 4.51 14.44
C THR A 66 -6.71 4.06 14.91
N TYR A 67 -5.95 4.95 15.55
CA TYR A 67 -4.62 4.64 16.05
C TYR A 67 -4.69 4.14 17.50
N LEU A 68 -3.97 3.06 17.77
CA LEU A 68 -3.94 2.40 19.07
C LEU A 68 -2.50 2.22 19.54
N ASN A 69 -2.22 2.60 20.78
CA ASN A 69 -0.99 2.20 21.46
C ASN A 69 -1.17 0.79 22.00
N LEU A 70 -0.41 -0.17 21.48
CA LEU A 70 -0.46 -1.55 21.94
C LEU A 70 0.42 -1.73 23.18
N PRO A 71 -0.07 -2.41 24.24
CA PRO A 71 0.75 -2.81 25.36
C PRO A 71 1.91 -3.71 24.90
N PRO A 72 3.13 -3.58 25.47
CA PRO A 72 4.28 -4.37 25.04
C PRO A 72 4.07 -5.89 25.12
N CYS A 73 3.34 -6.36 26.14
CA CYS A 73 3.00 -7.79 26.28
C CYS A 73 2.12 -8.28 25.13
N PHE A 74 1.13 -7.50 24.72
CA PHE A 74 0.23 -7.83 23.63
C PHE A 74 0.94 -7.76 22.27
N ALA A 75 1.75 -6.73 22.03
CA ALA A 75 2.59 -6.66 20.83
C ALA A 75 3.53 -7.87 20.69
N LYS A 76 4.13 -8.31 21.81
CA LYS A 76 4.96 -9.53 21.85
C LYS A 76 4.16 -10.78 21.52
N LYS A 77 2.92 -10.91 22.02
CA LYS A 77 2.00 -12.02 21.67
C LYS A 77 1.72 -12.05 20.16
N LEU A 78 1.44 -10.90 19.55
CA LEU A 78 1.22 -10.79 18.10
C LEU A 78 2.46 -11.18 17.29
N LEU A 79 3.64 -10.74 17.73
CA LEU A 79 4.91 -11.13 17.09
C LEU A 79 5.14 -12.64 17.16
N GLN A 80 4.92 -13.25 18.33
CA GLN A 80 5.06 -14.69 18.51
C GLN A 80 4.09 -15.48 17.63
N GLU A 81 2.83 -15.05 17.54
CA GLU A 81 1.85 -15.66 16.63
C GLU A 81 2.30 -15.53 15.16
N ALA A 82 2.73 -14.35 14.71
CA ALA A 82 3.21 -14.19 13.35
C ALA A 82 4.38 -15.14 13.01
N LEU A 83 5.33 -15.30 13.93
CA LEU A 83 6.47 -16.21 13.75
C LEU A 83 6.06 -17.69 13.79
N ALA A 84 5.09 -18.06 14.64
CA ALA A 84 4.64 -19.44 14.83
C ALA A 84 3.71 -19.92 13.71
N CYS A 85 2.96 -19.03 13.06
CA CYS A 85 1.91 -19.42 12.11
C CYS A 85 2.40 -20.10 10.82
N GLY A 86 3.71 -20.05 10.52
CA GLY A 86 4.30 -20.67 9.33
C GLY A 86 3.92 -20.02 7.98
N ARG A 87 3.13 -18.93 7.99
CA ARG A 87 2.60 -18.28 6.78
C ARG A 87 3.47 -17.13 6.24
N ILE A 88 4.55 -16.77 6.93
CA ILE A 88 5.53 -15.78 6.46
C ILE A 88 6.33 -16.35 5.28
N PRO A 89 6.34 -15.71 4.10
CA PRO A 89 7.12 -16.17 2.95
C PRO A 89 8.63 -16.23 3.27
N ALA A 90 9.32 -17.25 2.77
CA ALA A 90 10.76 -17.45 3.02
C ALA A 90 11.60 -16.21 2.67
N SER A 91 11.28 -15.53 1.56
CA SER A 91 11.95 -14.30 1.12
C SER A 91 11.81 -13.11 2.07
N ARG A 92 10.84 -13.15 3.00
CA ARG A 92 10.53 -12.09 3.96
C ARG A 92 11.00 -12.40 5.38
N LYS A 93 11.47 -13.62 5.67
CA LYS A 93 11.91 -14.01 7.04
C LYS A 93 12.97 -13.06 7.62
N LYS A 94 13.85 -12.51 6.78
CA LYS A 94 14.85 -11.50 7.19
C LYS A 94 14.25 -10.21 7.75
N ASP A 95 13.03 -9.85 7.36
CA ASP A 95 12.34 -8.65 7.85
C ASP A 95 11.78 -8.85 9.26
N TRP A 96 11.78 -10.09 9.76
CA TRP A 96 11.22 -10.50 11.04
C TRP A 96 12.29 -10.85 12.09
N SER A 97 13.57 -10.79 11.72
CA SER A 97 14.69 -11.03 12.64
C SER A 97 15.19 -9.72 13.25
N SER A 98 15.27 -9.66 14.58
CA SER A 98 16.00 -8.59 15.27
C SER A 98 17.50 -8.81 15.11
N SER A 99 18.24 -7.80 14.69
CA SER A 99 19.70 -7.81 14.82
C SER A 99 20.07 -7.66 16.29
N ASP A 100 20.70 -8.68 16.89
CA ASP A 100 21.14 -8.69 18.30
C ASP A 100 22.03 -7.49 18.70
N LYS A 101 22.55 -6.74 17.71
CA LYS A 101 23.41 -5.57 17.92
C LYS A 101 22.67 -4.29 18.36
N ASP A 102 21.34 -4.26 18.33
CA ASP A 102 20.54 -3.06 18.66
C ASP A 102 20.16 -2.97 20.16
N ASN A 103 20.68 -3.86 21.01
CA ASN A 103 20.37 -3.94 22.45
C ASN A 103 21.01 -2.84 23.31
N LYS A 104 21.07 -1.59 22.82
CA LYS A 104 21.34 -0.42 23.68
C LYS A 104 20.03 0.10 24.26
N LYS A 105 20.05 0.38 25.57
CA LYS A 105 18.98 0.89 26.46
C LYS A 105 18.23 2.14 25.94
N SER A 106 17.58 2.06 24.79
CA SER A 106 16.65 3.08 24.31
C SER A 106 15.31 2.88 25.02
N LYS A 107 14.65 3.98 25.39
CA LYS A 107 13.27 3.93 25.91
C LYS A 107 12.39 3.34 24.81
N GLN A 108 11.92 2.11 25.00
CA GLN A 108 11.04 1.43 24.05
C GLN A 108 9.74 2.24 23.93
N LEU A 109 9.48 2.83 22.76
CA LEU A 109 8.25 3.55 22.51
C LEU A 109 7.11 2.55 22.25
N PRO A 110 5.85 2.94 22.49
CA PRO A 110 4.72 2.04 22.26
C PRO A 110 4.64 1.63 20.78
N THR A 111 4.33 0.35 20.54
CA THR A 111 3.99 -0.14 19.20
C THR A 111 2.63 0.46 18.82
N ILE A 112 2.59 1.22 17.73
CA ILE A 112 1.35 1.82 17.24
C ILE A 112 0.70 0.91 16.20
N ALA A 113 -0.57 0.56 16.42
CA ALA A 113 -1.39 -0.15 15.46
C ALA A 113 -2.42 0.78 14.81
N GLN A 114 -2.68 0.55 13.53
CA GLN A 114 -3.84 1.10 12.83
C GLN A 114 -4.97 0.07 12.88
N PHE A 115 -6.08 0.45 13.46
CA PHE A 115 -7.31 -0.32 13.51
C PHE A 115 -8.20 0.08 12.34
N VAL A 116 -8.40 -0.85 11.39
CA VAL A 116 -9.09 -0.59 10.12
C VAL A 116 -10.21 -1.60 9.90
N ARG A 117 -11.31 -1.17 9.29
CA ARG A 117 -12.42 -2.07 8.96
C ARG A 117 -11.96 -3.13 7.97
N ASP A 118 -12.40 -4.37 8.18
CA ASP A 118 -12.19 -5.45 7.22
C ASP A 118 -13.19 -5.29 6.06
N ALA A 119 -12.74 -4.71 4.95
CA ALA A 119 -13.58 -4.52 3.76
C ALA A 119 -14.16 -5.83 3.20
N ARG A 120 -13.54 -6.98 3.53
CA ARG A 120 -14.02 -8.31 3.18
C ARG A 120 -15.30 -8.73 3.91
N LEU A 121 -15.74 -7.94 4.88
CA LEU A 121 -16.95 -8.16 5.69
C LEU A 121 -17.88 -6.95 5.65
N TRP A 122 -17.70 -6.06 4.66
CA TRP A 122 -18.53 -4.88 4.56
C TRP A 122 -19.97 -5.28 4.25
N HIS A 123 -20.93 -4.85 5.09
CA HIS A 123 -22.35 -5.18 4.92
C HIS A 123 -22.68 -6.67 4.93
N SER A 124 -21.86 -7.53 5.55
CA SER A 124 -22.19 -8.94 5.69
C SER A 124 -23.38 -9.12 6.64
N ASP A 125 -24.59 -9.23 6.09
CA ASP A 125 -25.70 -9.87 6.78
C ASP A 125 -25.41 -11.37 6.84
N PRO A 126 -25.34 -12.01 8.02
CA PRO A 126 -25.14 -13.46 8.13
C PRO A 126 -26.19 -14.30 7.38
N SER A 127 -27.36 -13.72 7.08
CA SER A 127 -28.51 -14.41 6.50
C SER A 127 -28.65 -14.28 4.98
N GLN A 128 -27.95 -13.34 4.34
CA GLN A 128 -28.14 -13.03 2.92
C GLN A 128 -26.84 -12.60 2.23
N ASN A 129 -26.59 -13.24 1.09
CA ASN A 129 -25.65 -12.89 0.03
C ASN A 129 -24.15 -13.17 0.26
N THR A 130 -23.53 -13.73 -0.79
CA THR A 130 -22.09 -13.95 -0.83
C THR A 130 -21.39 -12.63 -1.16
N LEU A 131 -20.68 -12.06 -0.20
CA LEU A 131 -19.84 -10.87 -0.41
C LEU A 131 -18.55 -11.26 -1.14
N PHE A 132 -18.30 -10.62 -2.28
CA PHE A 132 -17.02 -10.67 -2.96
C PHE A 132 -16.26 -9.37 -2.78
N SER A 133 -14.95 -9.46 -2.59
CA SER A 133 -14.06 -8.30 -2.55
C SER A 133 -12.92 -8.50 -3.53
N VAL A 134 -12.65 -7.48 -4.34
CA VAL A 134 -11.59 -7.48 -5.34
C VAL A 134 -10.54 -6.46 -4.93
N GLU A 135 -9.33 -6.93 -4.61
CA GLU A 135 -8.18 -6.10 -4.27
C GLU A 135 -7.33 -5.89 -5.52
N ILE A 136 -7.19 -4.64 -5.97
CA ILE A 136 -6.37 -4.28 -7.12
C ILE A 136 -5.21 -3.41 -6.67
N LYS A 137 -4.00 -3.74 -7.15
CA LYS A 137 -2.83 -2.85 -7.07
C LYS A 137 -2.62 -2.22 -8.45
N PRO A 138 -3.16 -1.03 -8.72
CA PRO A 138 -3.32 -0.50 -10.08
C PRO A 138 -2.00 -0.04 -10.71
N LYS A 139 -0.95 0.19 -9.89
CA LYS A 139 0.35 0.76 -10.32
C LYS A 139 0.19 2.20 -10.87
N ALA A 140 1.24 2.74 -11.48
CA ALA A 140 1.26 4.11 -12.01
C ALA A 140 0.53 4.19 -13.36
N GLY A 141 -0.53 4.99 -13.43
CA GLY A 141 -1.39 5.22 -14.60
C GLY A 141 -0.91 6.33 -15.53
N TYR A 142 0.36 6.72 -15.44
CA TYR A 142 0.97 7.76 -16.26
C TYR A 142 2.31 7.29 -16.81
N ARG A 143 2.78 7.98 -17.86
CA ARG A 143 4.15 7.88 -18.36
C ARG A 143 4.95 9.04 -17.79
N CYS A 144 6.24 8.83 -17.65
CA CYS A 144 7.12 9.91 -17.25
C CYS A 144 7.07 11.04 -18.30
N PHE A 145 7.11 12.28 -17.84
CA PHE A 145 7.18 13.47 -18.70
C PHE A 145 8.20 14.50 -18.18
N SER A 146 8.91 14.17 -17.10
CA SER A 146 9.89 15.07 -16.48
C SER A 146 11.02 15.37 -17.47
N PRO A 147 11.33 16.65 -17.74
CA PRO A 147 12.43 17.03 -18.63
C PRO A 147 13.81 16.63 -18.07
N LEU A 148 13.88 16.30 -16.76
CA LEU A 148 15.09 15.91 -16.06
C LEU A 148 15.45 14.43 -16.24
N VAL A 149 14.66 13.66 -17.00
CA VAL A 149 15.06 12.30 -17.37
C VAL A 149 16.25 12.35 -18.31
N ASP A 150 17.30 11.62 -17.90
CA ASP A 150 18.52 11.44 -18.67
C ASP A 150 18.22 11.00 -20.11
N PRO A 151 18.88 11.59 -21.13
CA PRO A 151 18.63 11.25 -22.53
C PRO A 151 18.67 9.76 -22.85
N GLY A 152 19.56 8.99 -22.21
CA GLY A 152 19.68 7.54 -22.40
C GLY A 152 18.54 6.73 -21.78
N ARG A 153 17.71 7.33 -20.92
CA ARG A 153 16.58 6.68 -20.22
C ARG A 153 15.21 7.15 -20.70
N ARG A 154 15.13 7.92 -21.79
CA ARG A 154 13.87 8.50 -22.32
C ARG A 154 12.86 7.50 -22.86
N ILE A 155 13.18 6.20 -22.90
CA ILE A 155 12.16 5.14 -23.07
C ILE A 155 11.02 5.26 -22.05
N LYS A 156 11.28 5.85 -20.88
CA LYS A 156 10.30 6.17 -19.82
C LYS A 156 9.16 7.09 -20.28
N TYR A 157 9.34 7.84 -21.36
CA TYR A 157 8.28 8.67 -21.95
C TYR A 157 7.32 7.87 -22.83
N GLN A 158 7.75 6.71 -23.30
CA GLN A 158 6.99 5.89 -24.26
C GLN A 158 6.34 4.70 -23.57
N VAL A 159 7.07 4.03 -22.67
CA VAL A 159 6.67 2.78 -22.04
C VAL A 159 6.32 3.00 -20.57
N PRO A 160 5.16 2.50 -20.09
CA PRO A 160 4.80 2.59 -18.67
C PRO A 160 5.83 1.91 -17.77
N ARG A 161 6.06 2.48 -16.59
CA ARG A 161 6.99 1.92 -15.59
C ARG A 161 6.68 0.45 -15.27
N PHE A 162 5.40 0.09 -15.20
CA PHE A 162 5.00 -1.30 -14.94
C PHE A 162 5.54 -2.25 -16.02
N CYS A 163 5.37 -1.92 -17.31
CA CYS A 163 5.79 -2.75 -18.43
C CYS A 163 7.33 -2.91 -18.46
N LEU A 164 8.09 -1.84 -18.24
CA LEU A 164 9.55 -1.91 -18.11
C LEU A 164 9.97 -2.85 -16.96
N MET A 165 9.29 -2.78 -15.83
CA MET A 165 9.56 -3.66 -14.68
C MET A 165 9.17 -5.12 -14.92
N GLN A 166 8.16 -5.39 -15.76
CA GLN A 166 7.79 -6.76 -16.15
C GLN A 166 8.89 -7.39 -17.01
N GLN A 167 9.44 -6.63 -17.96
CA GLN A 167 10.58 -7.07 -18.78
C GLN A 167 11.80 -7.41 -17.92
N LEU A 168 12.16 -6.52 -16.97
CA LEU A 168 13.29 -6.75 -16.06
C LEU A 168 13.10 -8.01 -15.19
N ARG A 169 11.85 -8.31 -14.81
CA ARG A 169 11.51 -9.50 -13.99
C ARG A 169 11.37 -10.78 -14.81
N GLY A 170 11.43 -10.72 -16.13
CA GLY A 170 11.15 -11.86 -17.01
C GLY A 170 9.71 -12.35 -16.93
N SER A 171 8.76 -11.45 -16.66
CA SER A 171 7.36 -11.80 -16.44
C SER A 171 6.46 -11.31 -17.59
N CYS A 172 5.43 -12.10 -17.89
CA CYS A 172 4.62 -11.97 -19.11
C CYS A 172 3.22 -11.32 -18.90
N SER A 173 3.00 -10.57 -17.81
CA SER A 173 1.70 -9.90 -17.63
C SER A 173 1.52 -8.82 -18.69
N LYS A 174 0.41 -8.91 -19.43
CA LYS A 174 0.00 -7.91 -20.43
C LYS A 174 -0.86 -6.79 -19.84
N TYR A 175 -1.11 -6.82 -18.53
CA TYR A 175 -1.80 -5.75 -17.82
C TYR A 175 -1.08 -4.42 -18.05
N ASN A 176 -1.83 -3.41 -18.48
CA ASN A 176 -1.31 -2.07 -18.72
C ASN A 176 -2.07 -1.05 -17.84
N PRO A 177 -1.37 -0.40 -16.89
CA PRO A 177 -1.98 0.64 -16.06
C PRO A 177 -2.58 1.79 -16.87
N LEU A 178 -2.01 2.16 -18.03
CA LEU A 178 -2.56 3.24 -18.84
C LEU A 178 -3.95 2.91 -19.39
N ASP A 179 -4.27 1.63 -19.56
CA ASP A 179 -5.58 1.16 -20.00
C ASP A 179 -6.58 1.21 -18.84
N LEU A 180 -6.17 0.79 -17.63
CA LEU A 180 -7.00 0.89 -16.42
C LEU A 180 -7.36 2.33 -16.04
N PHE A 181 -6.41 3.26 -16.17
CA PHE A 181 -6.60 4.68 -15.85
C PHE A 181 -7.09 5.52 -17.04
N SER A 182 -7.51 4.89 -18.14
CA SER A 182 -7.81 5.61 -19.39
C SER A 182 -9.11 6.41 -19.37
N GLY A 183 -10.06 6.07 -18.49
CA GLY A 183 -11.44 6.57 -18.55
C GLY A 183 -12.21 6.08 -19.78
N ASN A 184 -11.66 5.15 -20.55
CA ASN A 184 -12.33 4.51 -21.68
C ASN A 184 -12.70 3.09 -21.28
N ILE A 185 -14.01 2.78 -21.32
CA ILE A 185 -14.54 1.52 -20.81
C ILE A 185 -13.93 0.29 -21.49
N ASP A 186 -13.72 0.33 -22.80
CA ASP A 186 -13.17 -0.81 -23.57
C ASP A 186 -11.72 -1.12 -23.16
N ARG A 187 -10.89 -0.08 -23.00
CA ARG A 187 -9.51 -0.23 -22.51
C ARG A 187 -9.48 -0.70 -21.07
N MET A 188 -10.37 -0.19 -20.22
CA MET A 188 -10.48 -0.62 -18.83
C MET A 188 -10.89 -2.09 -18.72
N GLU A 189 -11.81 -2.57 -19.57
CA GLU A 189 -12.21 -3.97 -19.64
C GLU A 189 -11.03 -4.87 -20.00
N ILE A 190 -10.23 -4.49 -21.00
CA ILE A 190 -8.99 -5.20 -21.35
C ILE A 190 -8.04 -5.25 -20.16
N ALA A 191 -7.83 -4.13 -19.46
CA ALA A 191 -6.94 -4.07 -18.31
C ALA A 191 -7.41 -4.99 -17.17
N VAL A 192 -8.71 -5.00 -16.87
CA VAL A 192 -9.30 -5.90 -15.87
C VAL A 192 -9.21 -7.35 -16.31
N GLN A 193 -9.46 -7.67 -17.58
CA GLN A 193 -9.29 -9.02 -18.11
C GLN A 193 -7.86 -9.53 -17.90
N GLU A 194 -6.86 -8.72 -18.23
CA GLU A 194 -5.45 -9.07 -18.07
C GLU A 194 -5.03 -9.22 -16.60
N LEU A 195 -5.63 -8.44 -15.68
CA LEU A 195 -5.47 -8.63 -14.24
C LEU A 195 -5.99 -10.00 -13.79
N PHE A 196 -7.15 -10.43 -14.25
CA PHE A 196 -7.70 -11.75 -13.91
C PHE A 196 -6.95 -12.90 -14.58
N GLN A 197 -6.40 -12.68 -15.78
CA GLN A 197 -5.61 -13.69 -16.49
C GLN A 197 -4.21 -13.89 -15.89
N CYS A 198 -3.56 -12.81 -15.46
CA CYS A 198 -2.26 -12.85 -14.80
C CYS A 198 -2.27 -12.01 -13.51
N PRO A 199 -2.86 -12.52 -12.40
CA PRO A 199 -3.07 -11.75 -11.17
C PRO A 199 -1.81 -11.22 -10.49
N GLN A 200 -0.73 -12.00 -10.48
CA GLN A 200 0.51 -11.70 -9.76
C GLN A 200 0.25 -11.17 -8.34
N ASN A 201 0.85 -10.04 -7.96
CA ASN A 201 0.50 -9.27 -6.76
C ASN A 201 -0.36 -8.04 -7.08
N ASN A 202 -1.00 -8.06 -8.25
CA ASN A 202 -1.81 -6.99 -8.79
C ASN A 202 -3.30 -7.20 -8.58
N LEU A 203 -3.75 -8.44 -8.41
CA LEU A 203 -5.14 -8.79 -8.17
C LEU A 203 -5.24 -9.89 -7.10
N ARG A 204 -6.18 -9.73 -6.17
CA ARG A 204 -6.68 -10.80 -5.29
C ARG A 204 -8.19 -10.72 -5.20
N VAL A 205 -8.84 -11.87 -5.11
CA VAL A 205 -10.29 -11.95 -4.95
C VAL A 205 -10.59 -12.71 -3.66
N TRP A 206 -11.57 -12.23 -2.91
CA TRP A 206 -12.02 -12.82 -1.66
C TRP A 206 -13.51 -13.08 -1.70
N ARG A 207 -13.94 -14.18 -1.07
CA ARG A 207 -15.34 -14.49 -0.77
C ARG A 207 -15.48 -14.47 0.75
N GLY A 208 -16.02 -13.39 1.30
CA GLY A 208 -15.83 -13.10 2.73
C GLY A 208 -14.33 -13.11 3.07
N ARG A 209 -13.92 -13.87 4.10
CA ARG A 209 -12.51 -13.96 4.50
C ARG A 209 -11.69 -14.98 3.70
N GLU A 210 -12.32 -15.79 2.87
CA GLU A 210 -11.65 -16.86 2.13
C GLU A 210 -11.08 -16.34 0.81
N ALA A 211 -9.85 -16.72 0.49
CA ALA A 211 -9.29 -16.43 -0.81
C ALA A 211 -10.08 -17.18 -1.88
N PHE A 212 -10.53 -16.48 -2.91
CA PHE A 212 -11.39 -17.05 -3.94
C PHE A 212 -10.61 -17.17 -5.25
N ASP A 213 -10.32 -18.41 -5.65
CA ASP A 213 -9.80 -18.72 -6.98
C ASP A 213 -10.97 -18.76 -7.97
N ALA A 214 -11.28 -17.60 -8.55
CA ALA A 214 -12.44 -17.45 -9.40
C ALA A 214 -12.34 -18.34 -10.64
N LYS A 215 -13.38 -19.13 -10.93
CA LYS A 215 -13.51 -19.98 -12.12
C LYS A 215 -14.87 -19.84 -12.79
N GLY A 216 -14.93 -20.16 -14.09
CA GLY A 216 -16.17 -20.17 -14.87
C GLY A 216 -16.92 -18.85 -14.84
N ASP A 217 -18.25 -18.93 -14.75
CA ASP A 217 -19.15 -17.77 -14.84
C ASP A 217 -18.91 -16.72 -13.75
N ALA A 218 -18.43 -17.13 -12.57
CA ALA A 218 -18.10 -16.21 -11.49
C ALA A 218 -16.97 -15.24 -11.87
N VAL A 219 -15.98 -15.68 -12.65
CA VAL A 219 -14.90 -14.81 -13.15
C VAL A 219 -15.45 -13.77 -14.10
N SER A 220 -16.29 -14.21 -15.04
CA SER A 220 -16.88 -13.33 -16.06
C SER A 220 -17.71 -12.25 -15.39
N PHE A 221 -18.55 -12.63 -14.42
CA PHE A 221 -19.32 -11.68 -13.61
C PHE A 221 -18.41 -10.69 -12.86
N LEU A 222 -17.39 -11.18 -12.15
CA LEU A 222 -16.48 -10.33 -11.40
C LEU A 222 -15.70 -9.34 -12.28
N LYS A 223 -15.27 -9.75 -13.47
CA LYS A 223 -14.60 -8.86 -14.45
C LYS A 223 -15.52 -7.71 -14.87
N VAL A 224 -16.75 -8.03 -15.25
CA VAL A 224 -17.75 -7.03 -15.68
C VAL A 224 -18.05 -6.07 -14.54
N MET A 225 -18.36 -6.58 -13.34
CA MET A 225 -18.68 -5.74 -12.20
C MET A 225 -17.50 -4.88 -11.75
N THR A 226 -16.29 -5.44 -11.72
CA THR A 226 -15.07 -4.69 -11.38
C THR A 226 -14.85 -3.53 -12.36
N THR A 227 -14.95 -3.80 -13.66
CA THR A 227 -14.78 -2.78 -14.70
C THR A 227 -15.80 -1.66 -14.54
N ARG A 228 -17.08 -2.04 -14.35
CA ARG A 228 -18.17 -1.08 -14.19
C ARG A 228 -17.99 -0.19 -12.97
N VAL A 229 -17.70 -0.77 -11.80
CA VAL A 229 -17.44 0.00 -10.57
C VAL A 229 -16.27 0.96 -10.75
N LEU A 230 -15.18 0.52 -11.36
CA LEU A 230 -14.01 1.38 -11.60
C LEU A 230 -14.26 2.50 -12.61
N TYR A 231 -15.16 2.29 -13.57
CA TYR A 231 -15.53 3.28 -14.59
C TYR A 231 -16.53 4.32 -14.06
N GLU A 232 -17.53 3.88 -13.29
CA GLU A 232 -18.58 4.75 -12.74
C GLU A 232 -18.07 5.58 -11.56
N GLU A 233 -17.10 5.08 -10.79
CA GLU A 233 -16.55 5.78 -9.63
C GLU A 233 -15.30 6.63 -9.96
N PRO A 234 -15.20 7.90 -9.51
CA PRO A 234 -14.02 8.76 -9.72
C PRO A 234 -12.78 8.35 -8.91
N CYS A 235 -12.73 7.18 -8.31
CA CYS A 235 -11.61 6.78 -7.44
C CYS A 235 -10.29 6.67 -8.22
N LEU A 236 -10.32 6.15 -9.46
CA LEU A 236 -9.13 6.03 -10.30
C LEU A 236 -8.65 7.38 -10.85
N SER A 237 -9.56 8.29 -11.24
CA SER A 237 -9.16 9.61 -11.73
C SER A 237 -8.53 10.44 -10.61
N LYS A 238 -9.12 10.47 -9.41
CA LYS A 238 -8.53 11.08 -8.22
C LYS A 238 -7.17 10.47 -7.89
N LEU A 239 -7.05 9.14 -7.92
CA LEU A 239 -5.77 8.49 -7.66
C LEU A 239 -4.71 8.86 -8.71
N LEU A 240 -5.10 9.01 -9.98
CA LEU A 240 -4.21 9.45 -11.05
C LEU A 240 -3.73 10.90 -10.86
N GLU A 241 -4.60 11.79 -10.39
CA GLU A 241 -4.22 13.17 -10.04
C GLU A 241 -3.12 13.19 -8.98
N LEU A 242 -3.25 12.40 -7.92
CA LEU A 242 -2.21 12.26 -6.90
C LEU A 242 -0.92 11.68 -7.47
N GLN A 243 -1.02 10.68 -8.36
CA GLN A 243 0.15 10.09 -9.01
C GLN A 243 0.91 11.11 -9.87
N ARG A 244 0.20 12.05 -10.51
CA ARG A 244 0.79 13.08 -11.36
C ARG A 244 1.47 14.21 -10.60
N LEU A 245 1.38 14.23 -9.26
CA LEU A 245 2.22 15.10 -8.43
C LEU A 245 3.70 14.74 -8.54
N ASP A 246 4.05 13.54 -9.01
CA ASP A 246 5.40 13.15 -9.38
C ASP A 246 5.82 13.78 -10.73
N ILE A 247 6.02 15.10 -10.72
CA ILE A 247 6.40 15.85 -11.93
C ILE A 247 7.89 15.75 -12.28
N LEU A 248 8.73 15.39 -11.30
CA LEU A 248 10.18 15.33 -11.46
C LEU A 248 10.65 13.95 -11.93
N ASP A 249 9.83 12.92 -11.71
CA ASP A 249 10.25 11.52 -11.76
C ASP A 249 11.42 11.24 -10.78
N GLY A 250 11.71 9.96 -10.53
CA GLY A 250 12.83 9.57 -9.70
C GLY A 250 14.18 10.14 -10.16
N ASP A 251 14.39 10.33 -11.47
CA ASP A 251 15.65 10.89 -11.98
C ASP A 251 15.82 12.36 -11.56
N GLY A 252 14.76 13.18 -11.71
CA GLY A 252 14.80 14.58 -11.31
C GLY A 252 14.78 14.76 -9.79
N ALA A 253 14.03 13.92 -9.08
CA ALA A 253 13.97 13.95 -7.62
C ALA A 253 15.35 13.69 -6.98
N VAL A 254 16.13 12.75 -7.54
CA VAL A 254 17.50 12.47 -7.07
C VAL A 254 18.41 13.68 -7.27
N LEU A 255 18.34 14.36 -8.42
CA LEU A 255 19.16 15.55 -8.67
C LEU A 255 18.86 16.68 -7.68
N LEU A 256 17.57 16.93 -7.39
CA LEU A 256 17.19 17.93 -6.39
C LEU A 256 17.65 17.53 -5.00
N TYR A 257 17.55 16.24 -4.65
CA TYR A 257 17.99 15.75 -3.36
C TYR A 257 19.50 15.89 -3.18
N GLU A 258 20.29 15.53 -4.18
CA GLU A 258 21.74 15.72 -4.18
C GLU A 258 22.12 17.20 -4.04
N HIS A 259 21.41 18.09 -4.73
CA HIS A 259 21.63 19.53 -4.59
C HIS A 259 21.28 20.03 -3.17
N LEU A 260 20.20 19.54 -2.58
CA LEU A 260 19.83 19.87 -1.20
C LEU A 260 20.91 19.42 -0.21
N ILE A 261 21.48 18.22 -0.41
CA ILE A 261 22.60 17.73 0.40
C ILE A 261 23.80 18.69 0.31
N GLN A 262 24.12 19.18 -0.89
CA GLN A 262 25.21 20.15 -1.08
C GLN A 262 24.93 21.47 -0.33
N LEU A 263 23.70 21.97 -0.39
CA LEU A 263 23.28 23.16 0.38
C LEU A 263 23.35 22.94 1.89
N CYS A 264 23.17 21.69 2.34
CA CYS A 264 23.37 21.27 3.72
C CYS A 264 24.83 20.88 4.04
N GLU A 265 25.81 21.41 3.31
CA GLU A 265 27.25 21.15 3.53
C GLU A 265 27.61 19.65 3.50
N GLY A 266 26.88 18.86 2.71
CA GLY A 266 27.07 17.41 2.61
C GLY A 266 26.33 16.60 3.69
N GLN A 267 25.55 17.24 4.56
CA GLN A 267 24.87 16.57 5.67
C GLN A 267 23.50 16.01 5.24
N GLU A 268 23.47 14.73 4.86
CA GLU A 268 22.26 14.04 4.40
C GLU A 268 21.09 14.07 5.41
N HIS A 269 21.39 13.91 6.70
CA HIS A 269 20.36 13.94 7.75
C HIS A 269 19.65 15.30 7.85
N VAL A 270 20.39 16.40 7.69
CA VAL A 270 19.81 17.75 7.69
C VAL A 270 18.92 17.96 6.47
N ALA A 271 19.35 17.50 5.29
CA ALA A 271 18.54 17.54 4.08
C ALA A 271 17.22 16.77 4.25
N MET A 272 17.26 15.60 4.89
CA MET A 272 16.06 14.82 5.20
C MET A 272 15.13 15.52 6.18
N GLU A 273 15.65 16.12 7.26
CA GLU A 273 14.85 16.90 8.21
C GLU A 273 14.18 18.10 7.54
N LEU A 274 14.83 18.74 6.58
CA LEU A 274 14.25 19.83 5.78
C LEU A 274 13.11 19.36 4.89
N ILE A 275 13.26 18.21 4.22
CA ILE A 275 12.19 17.61 3.42
C ILE A 275 10.99 17.27 4.32
N ASP A 276 11.24 16.61 5.45
CA ASP A 276 10.19 16.18 6.39
C ASP A 276 9.46 17.36 7.04
N SER A 277 10.14 18.49 7.25
CA SER A 277 9.53 19.71 7.79
C SER A 277 8.82 20.56 6.74
N SER A 278 9.23 20.45 5.47
CA SER A 278 8.79 21.35 4.38
C SER A 278 7.98 20.67 3.29
N TRP A 279 7.59 19.41 3.44
CA TRP A 279 6.86 18.67 2.38
C TRP A 279 5.54 19.35 1.95
N LYS A 280 4.86 20.07 2.86
CA LYS A 280 3.67 20.87 2.53
C LYS A 280 3.97 22.00 1.54
N LEU A 281 5.18 22.56 1.60
CA LEU A 281 5.67 23.53 0.63
C LEU A 281 6.14 22.82 -0.65
N ALA A 282 6.73 21.62 -0.59
CA ALA A 282 7.15 20.89 -1.79
C ALA A 282 6.00 20.55 -2.76
N VAL A 283 4.77 20.36 -2.26
CA VAL A 283 3.56 20.18 -3.09
C VAL A 283 3.07 21.52 -3.68
N VAL A 284 3.35 22.65 -3.02
CA VAL A 284 2.88 23.99 -3.43
C VAL A 284 3.89 24.71 -4.33
N SER A 285 5.19 24.48 -4.14
CA SER A 285 6.29 25.11 -4.91
C SER A 285 6.52 24.49 -6.30
N LEU A 286 5.81 23.41 -6.63
CA LEU A 286 5.83 22.78 -7.97
C LEU A 286 4.58 23.12 -8.81
N LEU A 287 3.74 24.03 -8.30
CA LEU A 287 2.54 24.56 -8.97
C LEU A 287 2.58 26.08 -9.19
N VAL A 288 3.77 26.69 -9.15
CA VAL A 288 4.01 28.09 -9.59
C VAL A 288 5.05 28.12 -10.69
#